data_AF-A0A838JR65-F1
#
_entry.id   AF-A0A838JR65-F1
#
_cell.length_a   1.000
_cell.length_b   1.000
_cell.length_c   1.000
_cell.angle_alpha   90.00
_cell.angle_beta   90.00
_cell.angle_gamma   90.00
#
_symmetry.space_group_name_H-M   'P 1'
#
loop_
_entity.id
_entity.type
_entity.pdbx_description
1 polymer ?
#
loop_
_entity_poly.entity_id
_entity_poly.type
_entity_poly.pdbx_seq_one_letter_code
_entity_poly.pdbx_strand_id
1 'polypeptide(L)'
;NSSQDSVQSAPEEQEAPPNGQAEKPASSTKRGGKARKSQVDLLKTLAVEWRGENGVERLETRVGKPLTDMTRTEADEWIDRLTPEGRE
;
A
#
# COMPACT_ATOMS: atom_id res chain seq x y z
N ASN A 1 17.59 65.54 11.62
CA ASN A 1 18.62 65.07 12.56
C ASN A 1 17.99 64.00 13.42
N SER A 2 18.56 62.78 13.37
CA SER A 2 18.34 61.62 14.25
C SER A 2 16.95 60.96 14.27
N SER A 3 16.76 59.65 14.39
CA SER A 3 17.52 58.41 14.16
C SER A 3 16.69 57.27 14.78
N GLN A 4 16.76 56.08 14.20
CA GLN A 4 16.48 54.74 14.78
C GLN A 4 15.01 54.31 14.87
N ASP A 5 14.60 53.31 14.09
CA ASP A 5 14.83 51.84 14.23
C ASP A 5 13.98 51.24 15.36
N SER A 6 12.96 50.49 14.97
CA SER A 6 12.39 49.42 15.79
C SER A 6 11.63 48.46 14.88
N VAL A 7 12.34 47.38 14.56
CA VAL A 7 11.88 46.07 14.12
C VAL A 7 10.57 45.65 14.78
N GLN A 8 9.61 45.13 14.00
CA GLN A 8 8.66 44.15 14.51
C GLN A 8 8.15 43.22 13.40
N SER A 9 8.84 42.08 13.34
CA SER A 9 8.33 40.72 13.19
C SER A 9 7.26 40.41 12.14
N ALA A 10 7.69 39.60 11.17
CA ALA A 10 6.88 38.69 10.38
C ALA A 10 5.95 37.82 11.25
N PRO A 11 4.82 37.40 10.68
CA PRO A 11 4.57 35.97 10.51
C PRO A 11 4.30 35.69 9.02
N GLU A 12 5.09 34.82 8.41
CA GLU A 12 4.73 33.40 8.29
C GLU A 12 3.60 33.24 7.26
N GLU A 13 4.00 33.14 6.00
CA GLU A 13 3.19 32.46 5.00
C GLU A 13 4.15 31.78 4.01
N GLN A 14 4.33 30.48 4.24
CA GLN A 14 4.45 29.45 3.22
C GLN A 14 5.42 29.72 2.06
N GLU A 15 6.63 29.16 2.17
CA GLU A 15 7.18 28.38 1.06
C GLU A 15 8.07 27.28 1.64
N ALA A 16 7.41 26.18 2.03
CA ALA A 16 8.10 24.92 2.18
C ALA A 16 8.79 24.60 0.84
N PRO A 17 10.06 24.16 0.85
CA PRO A 17 10.77 23.87 -0.38
C PRO A 17 10.01 22.77 -1.14
N PRO A 18 9.77 22.88 -2.47
CA PRO A 18 9.44 21.72 -3.28
C PRO A 18 10.71 20.89 -3.47
N ASN A 19 11.26 20.39 -2.36
CA ASN A 19 12.31 19.40 -2.38
C ASN A 19 11.66 18.08 -2.75
N GLY A 20 11.87 17.68 -4.01
CA GLY A 20 11.17 16.58 -4.64
C GLY A 20 11.20 15.27 -3.84
N GLN A 21 10.07 14.58 -3.87
CA GLN A 21 10.02 13.14 -4.08
C GLN A 21 8.61 12.71 -4.49
N ALA A 22 8.49 12.41 -5.78
CA ALA A 22 7.64 11.38 -6.38
C ALA A 22 6.18 11.26 -5.90
N GLU A 23 5.29 12.13 -6.40
CA GLU A 23 3.86 11.81 -6.41
C GLU A 23 3.21 12.14 -7.75
N LYS A 24 3.48 11.32 -8.78
CA LYS A 24 2.53 11.02 -9.86
C LYS A 24 2.85 9.62 -10.42
N PRO A 25 1.86 8.79 -10.83
CA PRO A 25 0.42 8.82 -10.56
C PRO A 25 -0.11 7.43 -10.13
N ALA A 26 -1.10 7.34 -9.24
CA ALA A 26 -1.92 6.12 -9.16
C ALA A 26 -3.07 6.12 -10.17
N SER A 27 -3.03 6.97 -11.19
CA SER A 27 -3.88 6.86 -12.37
C SER A 27 -3.29 5.80 -13.32
N SER A 28 -3.86 4.60 -13.24
CA SER A 28 -4.27 3.84 -14.42
C SER A 28 -3.28 3.75 -15.60
N THR A 29 -2.21 2.97 -15.47
CA THR A 29 -1.52 2.39 -16.65
C THR A 29 -0.98 0.99 -16.35
N LYS A 30 -1.87 0.01 -16.49
CA LYS A 30 -1.68 -1.34 -17.08
C LYS A 30 -2.65 -2.31 -16.42
N ARG A 31 -3.70 -2.62 -17.18
CA ARG A 31 -4.57 -3.77 -17.04
C ARG A 31 -3.74 -5.02 -16.71
N GLY A 32 -4.17 -5.77 -15.68
CA GLY A 32 -3.87 -7.21 -15.56
C GLY A 32 -2.41 -7.61 -15.35
N GLY A 33 -1.63 -6.88 -14.55
CA GLY A 33 -0.31 -7.35 -14.12
C GLY A 33 -0.40 -8.45 -13.05
N LYS A 34 0.63 -9.31 -12.96
CA LYS A 34 0.82 -10.24 -11.84
C LYS A 34 0.75 -9.49 -10.50
N ALA A 35 0.32 -10.19 -9.47
CA ALA A 35 0.24 -9.68 -8.10
C ALA A 35 1.60 -9.12 -7.66
N ARG A 36 1.56 -8.02 -6.90
CA ARG A 36 2.78 -7.46 -6.32
C ARG A 36 3.33 -8.44 -5.29
N LYS A 37 4.65 -8.49 -5.13
CA LYS A 37 5.29 -9.37 -4.13
C LYS A 37 4.71 -9.15 -2.72
N SER A 38 4.40 -7.92 -2.34
CA SER A 38 3.74 -7.60 -1.06
C SER A 38 2.32 -8.17 -0.93
N GLN A 39 1.53 -8.21 -2.00
CA GLN A 39 0.20 -8.86 -1.96
C GLN A 39 0.34 -10.38 -1.83
N VAL A 40 1.27 -10.98 -2.56
CA VAL A 40 1.56 -12.42 -2.46
C VAL A 40 2.06 -12.79 -1.07
N ASP A 41 2.91 -11.97 -0.47
CA ASP A 41 3.44 -12.17 0.88
C ASP A 41 2.34 -12.07 1.93
N LEU A 42 1.48 -11.05 1.83
CA LEU A 42 0.31 -10.90 2.69
C LEU A 42 -0.63 -12.10 2.59
N LEU A 43 -0.90 -12.59 1.38
CA LEU A 43 -1.72 -13.78 1.18
C LEU A 43 -1.11 -15.03 1.81
N LYS A 44 0.22 -15.20 1.74
CA LYS A 44 0.90 -16.32 2.39
C LYS A 44 0.74 -16.24 3.91
N THR A 45 0.94 -15.06 4.48
CA THR A 45 0.76 -14.81 5.91
C THR A 45 -0.67 -15.12 6.34
N LEU A 46 -1.67 -14.53 5.68
CA LEU A 46 -3.09 -14.79 5.96
C LEU A 46 -3.44 -16.27 5.80
N ALA A 47 -2.93 -16.92 4.76
CA ALA A 47 -3.17 -18.35 4.57
C ALA A 47 -2.66 -19.16 5.76
N VAL A 48 -1.44 -18.89 6.24
CA VAL A 48 -0.85 -19.54 7.40
C VAL A 48 -1.63 -19.23 8.68
N GLU A 49 -2.03 -17.98 8.90
CA GLU A 49 -2.80 -17.59 10.08
C GLU A 49 -4.17 -18.28 10.16
N TRP A 50 -4.85 -18.44 9.02
CA TRP A 50 -6.21 -19.00 8.98
C TRP A 50 -6.27 -20.53 8.87
N ARG A 51 -5.18 -21.19 8.47
CA ARG A 51 -5.15 -22.63 8.15
C ARG A 51 -3.93 -23.38 8.71
N GLY A 52 -3.04 -22.71 9.45
CA GLY A 52 -1.80 -23.26 9.99
C GLY A 52 -0.68 -23.34 8.95
N GLU A 53 0.43 -24.03 9.27
CA GLU A 53 1.63 -24.13 8.41
C GLU A 53 1.34 -24.57 6.95
N ASN A 54 0.30 -25.35 6.71
CA ASN A 54 -0.11 -25.80 5.36
C ASN A 54 -1.09 -24.84 4.67
N GLY A 55 -1.29 -23.64 5.21
CA GLY A 55 -2.30 -22.71 4.75
C GLY A 55 -2.06 -22.21 3.34
N VAL A 56 -0.81 -21.95 2.98
CA VAL A 56 -0.43 -21.51 1.62
C VAL A 56 -0.78 -22.58 0.60
N GLU A 57 -0.40 -23.83 0.83
CA GLU A 57 -0.65 -24.94 -0.09
C GLU A 57 -2.16 -25.22 -0.25
N ARG A 58 -2.91 -25.10 0.86
CA ARG A 58 -4.38 -25.18 0.87
C ARG A 58 -5.01 -24.02 0.11
N LEU A 59 -4.46 -22.82 0.22
CA LEU A 59 -4.92 -21.64 -0.50
C LEU A 59 -4.63 -21.79 -2.00
N GLU A 60 -3.43 -22.19 -2.39
CA GLU A 60 -3.06 -22.45 -3.79
C GLU A 60 -3.90 -23.56 -4.42
N THR A 61 -4.19 -24.63 -3.66
CA THR A 61 -5.12 -25.69 -4.09
C THR A 61 -6.53 -25.13 -4.31
N ARG A 62 -6.99 -24.21 -3.46
CA ARG A 62 -8.30 -23.57 -3.57
C ARG A 62 -8.37 -22.56 -4.71
N VAL A 63 -7.31 -21.79 -4.94
CA VAL A 63 -7.20 -20.85 -6.06
C VAL A 63 -7.00 -21.61 -7.39
N GLY A 64 -6.43 -22.82 -7.32
CA GLY A 64 -6.11 -23.65 -8.49
C GLY A 64 -4.87 -23.20 -9.26
N LYS A 65 -4.06 -22.31 -8.66
CA LYS A 65 -2.82 -21.76 -9.24
C LYS A 65 -1.89 -21.30 -8.11
N PRO A 66 -0.57 -21.19 -8.36
CA PRO A 66 0.34 -20.67 -7.35
C PRO A 66 0.08 -19.19 -7.10
N LEU A 67 0.25 -18.72 -5.86
CA LEU A 67 -0.02 -17.33 -5.49
C LEU A 67 0.87 -16.35 -6.27
N THR A 68 2.05 -16.80 -6.72
CA THR A 68 2.99 -16.05 -7.55
C THR A 68 2.51 -15.84 -8.98
N ASP A 69 1.58 -16.67 -9.47
CA ASP A 69 0.96 -16.53 -10.78
C ASP A 69 -0.36 -15.78 -10.77
N MET A 70 -0.85 -15.46 -9.58
CA MET A 70 -2.08 -14.71 -9.41
C MET A 70 -1.94 -13.27 -9.90
N THR A 71 -3.03 -12.70 -10.43
CA THR A 71 -3.04 -11.29 -10.83
C THR A 71 -3.23 -10.37 -9.64
N ARG A 72 -2.86 -9.09 -9.81
CA ARG A 72 -3.05 -8.07 -8.78
C ARG A 72 -4.50 -7.99 -8.27
N THR A 73 -5.48 -8.10 -9.18
CA THR A 73 -6.90 -8.03 -8.86
C THR A 73 -7.33 -9.25 -8.07
N GLU A 74 -6.99 -10.45 -8.54
CA GLU A 74 -7.29 -11.68 -7.81
C GLU A 74 -6.64 -11.68 -6.42
N ALA A 75 -5.43 -11.14 -6.29
CA ALA A 75 -4.77 -11.02 -5.01
C ALA A 75 -5.51 -10.11 -4.03
N ASP A 76 -5.97 -8.95 -4.48
CA ASP A 76 -6.83 -8.06 -3.69
C ASP A 76 -8.10 -8.78 -3.24
N GLU A 77 -8.82 -9.44 -4.17
CA GLU A 77 -10.06 -10.15 -3.85
C GLU A 77 -9.85 -11.29 -2.83
N TRP A 78 -8.73 -11.99 -2.91
CA TRP A 78 -8.37 -13.01 -1.92
C TRP A 78 -7.97 -12.40 -0.57
N ILE A 79 -7.31 -11.24 -0.57
CA ILE A 79 -6.98 -10.49 0.66
C ILE A 79 -8.28 -10.06 1.34
N ASP A 80 -9.23 -9.45 0.64
CA ASP A 80 -10.56 -9.09 1.17
C ASP A 80 -11.31 -10.31 1.71
N ARG A 81 -11.26 -11.44 1.00
CA ARG A 81 -11.93 -12.67 1.42
C ARG A 81 -11.29 -13.34 2.65
N LEU A 82 -9.97 -13.18 2.83
CA LEU A 82 -9.20 -13.72 3.95
C LEU A 82 -9.09 -12.71 5.11
N THR A 83 -9.37 -11.43 4.86
CA THR A 83 -9.37 -10.36 5.84
C THR A 83 -10.79 -9.87 6.00
N PRO A 84 -11.63 -10.54 6.80
CA PRO A 84 -12.90 -9.96 7.19
C PRO A 84 -12.61 -8.72 8.02
N GLU A 85 -12.72 -7.54 7.40
CA GLU A 85 -12.75 -6.23 8.06
C GLU A 85 -13.95 -6.16 9.02
N GLY A 86 -13.86 -6.82 10.17
CA GLY A 86 -14.97 -6.94 11.11
C GLY A 86 -14.71 -7.88 12.29
N ARG A 87 -13.48 -7.99 12.77
CA ARG A 87 -13.23 -8.43 14.15
C ARG A 87 -12.79 -7.22 14.97
N GLU A 88 -13.74 -6.34 15.21
CA GLU A 88 -13.76 -5.49 16.41
C GLU A 88 -14.58 -6.23 17.48
#